data_AF-A0A7V5RBS4-F1
#
_entry.id   AF-A0A7V5RBS4-F1
#
_cell.length_a   1.000
_cell.length_b   1.000
_cell.length_c   1.000
_cell.angle_alpha   90.00
_cell.angle_beta   90.00
_cell.angle_gamma   90.00
#
_symmetry.space_group_name_H-M   'P 1'
#
loop_
_entity.id
_entity.type
_entity.pdbx_description
1 polymer ?
#
loop_
_entity_poly.entity_id
_entity_poly.type
_entity_poly.pdbx_seq_one_letter_code
_entity_poly.pdbx_strand_id
1 'polypeptide(L)'
;MTVLAALVVSCGDQTGGGGGGGSGSSGIIFSVDKVVPRDLVSLADSWSVDMVWNTDCNGDGTADDPELFGAHGADITLTAKHMDGVTVPPAARFLTITHYTVEYSIVTGYTGPSFPTRTYYESLMIELQTGLRGNATMSVKLMPEDLKRTYVPALGGSQTWTYGYPEYNVVYTFYAQDEYGNDLMTKAFAVVTLGNFNACSGQGGTGT
;
A
#
# COMPACT_ATOMS: atom_id res chain seq x y z
N MET A 1 -18.00 13.47 29.87
CA MET A 1 -17.77 14.02 28.52
C MET A 1 -17.75 12.85 27.55
N THR A 2 -18.79 12.71 26.73
CA THR A 2 -18.88 11.65 25.72
C THR A 2 -18.34 12.23 24.42
N VAL A 3 -17.16 11.80 23.98
CA VAL A 3 -16.57 12.25 22.72
C VAL A 3 -17.25 11.48 21.59
N LEU A 4 -18.07 12.17 20.81
CA LEU A 4 -18.71 11.66 19.61
C LEU A 4 -17.66 11.66 18.49
N ALA A 5 -16.99 10.53 18.27
CA ALA A 5 -16.08 10.34 17.14
C ALA A 5 -16.92 10.26 15.85
N ALA A 6 -17.02 11.37 15.12
CA ALA A 6 -17.62 11.39 13.79
C ALA A 6 -16.68 10.66 12.81
N LEU A 7 -17.02 9.41 12.48
CA LEU A 7 -16.38 8.66 11.42
C LEU A 7 -16.86 9.24 10.09
N VAL A 8 -16.07 10.11 9.46
CA VAL A 8 -16.38 10.63 8.12
C VAL A 8 -15.94 9.57 7.10
N VAL A 9 -16.83 8.62 6.83
CA VAL A 9 -16.64 7.63 5.75
C VAL A 9 -16.83 8.35 4.41
N SER A 10 -15.73 8.77 3.81
CA SER A 10 -15.70 9.21 2.41
C SER A 10 -15.74 7.97 1.52
N CYS A 11 -16.84 7.75 0.80
CA CYS A 11 -16.92 6.78 -0.29
C CYS A 11 -16.24 7.38 -1.52
N GLY A 12 -15.03 6.94 -1.87
CA GLY A 12 -14.36 7.29 -3.12
C GLY A 12 -14.78 6.35 -4.26
N ASP A 13 -15.06 6.93 -5.42
CA ASP A 13 -15.21 6.23 -6.71
C ASP A 13 -13.93 5.43 -7.07
N GLN A 14 -14.02 4.48 -8.01
CA GLN A 14 -13.07 3.39 -8.35
C GLN A 14 -11.59 3.74 -8.68
N THR A 15 -11.10 4.92 -8.32
CA THR A 15 -9.67 5.25 -8.25
C THR A 15 -9.32 5.52 -6.79
N GLY A 16 -8.68 4.54 -6.13
CA GLY A 16 -8.46 4.46 -4.68
C GLY A 16 -8.20 5.81 -3.98
N GLY A 17 -9.16 6.24 -3.16
CA GLY A 17 -9.09 7.37 -2.24
C GLY A 17 -9.57 6.93 -0.84
N GLY A 18 -8.80 7.28 0.18
CA GLY A 18 -8.99 6.79 1.55
C GLY A 18 -9.90 7.66 2.43
N GLY A 19 -10.65 7.03 3.34
CA GLY A 19 -11.47 7.72 4.33
C GLY A 19 -10.63 8.44 5.40
N GLY A 20 -11.03 9.66 5.78
CA GLY A 20 -10.36 10.44 6.82
C GLY A 20 -10.70 9.94 8.22
N GLY A 21 -9.70 9.85 9.10
CA GLY A 21 -9.91 9.44 10.49
C GLY A 21 -9.63 10.56 11.49
N GLY A 22 -10.46 10.55 12.54
CA GLY A 22 -10.28 11.17 13.86
C GLY A 22 -9.79 12.61 13.89
N SER A 23 -10.71 13.58 13.95
CA SER A 23 -10.37 14.96 14.30
C SER A 23 -9.98 15.18 15.77
N GLY A 24 -10.27 14.20 16.63
CA GLY A 24 -9.84 14.09 18.02
C GLY A 24 -9.74 15.39 18.82
N SER A 25 -8.81 15.41 19.78
CA SER A 25 -8.34 16.62 20.46
C SER A 25 -7.26 17.36 19.65
N SER A 26 -6.81 16.80 18.52
CA SER A 26 -5.69 17.33 17.73
C SER A 26 -6.07 18.55 16.90
N GLY A 27 -7.35 18.70 16.54
CA GLY A 27 -7.76 19.76 15.62
C GLY A 27 -7.33 19.52 14.17
N ILE A 28 -6.81 18.34 13.84
CA ILE A 28 -6.27 17.97 12.53
C ILE A 28 -7.17 16.91 11.88
N ILE A 29 -7.48 17.10 10.60
CA ILE A 29 -8.04 16.08 9.71
C ILE A 29 -6.88 15.43 8.96
N PHE A 30 -6.71 14.13 9.14
CA PHE A 30 -5.71 13.30 8.47
C PHE A 30 -6.38 12.41 7.42
N SER A 31 -5.91 12.46 6.17
CA SER A 31 -6.48 11.75 5.03
C SER A 31 -5.43 11.19 4.09
N VAL A 32 -5.85 10.21 3.28
CA VAL A 32 -5.09 9.71 2.14
C VAL A 32 -5.70 10.27 0.87
N ASP A 33 -4.89 10.99 0.08
CA ASP A 33 -5.33 11.60 -1.17
C ASP A 33 -5.17 10.65 -2.36
N LYS A 34 -4.12 9.81 -2.37
CA LYS A 34 -3.78 8.95 -3.50
C LYS A 34 -3.03 7.71 -3.06
N VAL A 35 -3.28 6.59 -3.76
CA VAL A 35 -2.49 5.35 -3.69
C VAL A 35 -2.05 4.98 -5.11
N VAL A 36 -0.75 4.76 -5.32
CA VAL A 36 -0.18 4.34 -6.60
C VAL A 36 0.68 3.10 -6.41
N PRO A 37 0.17 1.89 -6.65
CA PRO A 37 0.96 0.67 -6.67
C PRO A 37 2.10 0.72 -7.68
N ARG A 38 3.28 0.21 -7.30
CA ARG A 38 4.50 0.22 -8.12
C ARG A 38 5.22 -1.11 -8.06
N ASP A 39 5.72 -1.54 -9.21
CA ASP A 39 6.73 -2.57 -9.28
C ASP A 39 8.09 -1.93 -8.98
N LEU A 40 8.77 -2.40 -7.93
CA LEU A 40 10.04 -1.82 -7.50
C LEU A 40 11.22 -2.28 -8.36
N VAL A 41 11.02 -3.27 -9.24
CA VAL A 41 12.03 -3.71 -10.19
C VAL A 41 12.01 -2.83 -11.44
N SER A 42 10.86 -2.72 -12.11
CA SER A 42 10.71 -1.87 -13.30
C SER A 42 10.57 -0.37 -12.99
N LEU A 43 10.28 -0.03 -11.72
CA LEU A 43 9.95 1.32 -11.26
C LEU A 43 8.70 1.90 -11.95
N ALA A 44 7.88 1.07 -12.57
CA ALA A 44 6.63 1.46 -13.20
C ALA A 44 5.44 1.34 -12.23
N ASP A 45 4.40 2.13 -12.47
CA ASP A 45 3.11 1.94 -11.81
C ASP A 45 2.53 0.60 -12.25
N SER A 46 2.21 -0.27 -11.29
CA SER A 46 1.68 -1.60 -11.58
C SER A 46 0.68 -2.04 -10.53
N TRP A 47 -0.54 -2.29 -10.98
CA TRP A 47 -1.63 -2.92 -10.21
C TRP A 47 -1.58 -4.45 -10.28
N SER A 48 -0.68 -4.97 -11.11
CA SER A 48 -0.42 -6.38 -11.33
C SER A 48 0.82 -6.78 -10.55
N VAL A 49 0.65 -7.61 -9.53
CA VAL A 49 1.75 -8.09 -8.71
C VAL A 49 2.17 -9.47 -9.20
N ASP A 50 3.41 -9.53 -9.66
CA ASP A 50 4.02 -10.79 -10.07
C ASP A 50 4.35 -11.66 -8.86
N MET A 51 3.83 -12.87 -8.81
CA MET A 51 3.90 -13.79 -7.66
C MET A 51 4.66 -15.07 -7.96
N VAL A 52 5.01 -15.33 -9.22
CA VAL A 52 5.79 -16.49 -9.64
C VAL A 52 7.21 -16.04 -9.90
N TRP A 53 8.18 -16.92 -9.62
CA TRP A 53 9.56 -16.72 -10.01
C TRP A 53 9.97 -17.85 -10.95
N ASN A 54 10.03 -17.57 -12.25
CA ASN A 54 10.56 -18.44 -13.27
C ASN A 54 12.09 -18.41 -13.22
N THR A 55 12.69 -19.56 -13.00
CA THR A 55 14.14 -19.71 -12.93
C THR A 55 14.79 -20.02 -14.28
N ASP A 56 13.98 -20.38 -15.28
CA ASP A 56 14.40 -20.82 -16.62
C ASP A 56 13.54 -20.09 -17.66
N CYS A 57 14.02 -18.94 -18.12
CA CYS A 57 13.23 -18.08 -19.00
C CYS A 57 13.19 -18.53 -20.45
N ASN A 58 14.26 -19.17 -20.91
CA ASN A 58 14.40 -19.67 -22.26
C ASN A 58 13.86 -21.11 -22.42
N GLY A 59 13.57 -21.79 -21.31
CA GLY A 59 13.02 -23.15 -21.28
C GLY A 59 14.04 -24.22 -21.63
N ASP A 60 15.34 -23.97 -21.49
CA ASP A 60 16.42 -24.88 -21.85
C ASP A 60 16.75 -25.92 -20.75
N GLY A 61 16.07 -25.83 -19.61
CA GLY A 61 16.23 -26.71 -18.46
C GLY A 61 17.39 -26.32 -17.54
N THR A 62 18.05 -25.19 -17.78
CA THR A 62 19.04 -24.61 -16.89
C THR A 62 18.46 -23.40 -16.14
N ALA A 63 19.15 -22.95 -15.10
CA ALA A 63 18.67 -21.87 -14.24
C ALA A 63 19.57 -20.62 -14.35
N ASP A 64 20.18 -20.42 -15.52
CA ASP A 64 21.15 -19.35 -15.75
C ASP A 64 20.53 -18.04 -16.26
N ASP A 65 19.23 -18.05 -16.59
CA ASP A 65 18.47 -16.91 -17.08
C ASP A 65 17.17 -16.63 -16.28
N PRO A 66 17.22 -16.54 -14.93
CA PRO A 66 16.02 -16.34 -14.13
C PRO A 66 15.28 -15.04 -14.50
N GLU A 67 13.95 -15.05 -14.39
CA GLU A 67 13.16 -13.84 -14.57
C GLU A 67 13.47 -12.81 -13.47
N LEU A 68 13.25 -11.54 -13.81
CA LEU A 68 13.37 -10.44 -12.87
C LEU A 68 12.18 -10.47 -11.90
N PHE A 69 12.45 -10.91 -10.68
CA PHE A 69 11.46 -11.01 -9.61
C PHE A 69 11.85 -10.12 -8.44
N GLY A 70 10.88 -9.36 -7.91
CA GLY A 70 11.15 -8.47 -6.78
C GLY A 70 9.90 -7.97 -6.09
N ALA A 71 10.11 -7.14 -5.07
CA ALA A 71 9.03 -6.60 -4.25
C ALA A 71 8.13 -5.63 -5.05
N HIS A 72 6.89 -5.48 -4.59
CA HIS A 72 6.01 -4.38 -5.00
C HIS A 72 5.80 -3.42 -3.84
N GLY A 73 5.70 -2.14 -4.17
CA GLY A 73 5.42 -1.05 -3.24
C GLY A 73 4.17 -0.28 -3.65
N ALA A 74 3.89 0.80 -2.93
CA ALA A 74 2.96 1.83 -3.37
C ALA A 74 3.44 3.20 -2.92
N ASP A 75 3.27 4.22 -3.75
CA ASP A 75 3.43 5.61 -3.33
C ASP A 75 2.08 6.12 -2.82
N ILE A 76 2.05 6.54 -1.56
CA ILE A 76 0.84 7.04 -0.88
C ILE A 76 1.00 8.51 -0.55
N THR A 77 0.10 9.32 -1.10
CA THR A 77 0.04 10.75 -0.80
C THR A 77 -0.92 10.98 0.37
N LEU A 78 -0.38 11.54 1.44
CA LEU A 78 -1.08 11.81 2.70
C LEU A 78 -1.27 13.31 2.86
N THR A 79 -2.43 13.73 3.36
CA THR A 79 -2.75 15.12 3.66
C THR A 79 -3.13 15.26 5.13
N ALA A 80 -2.66 16.34 5.76
CA ALA A 80 -3.12 16.83 7.04
C ALA A 80 -3.64 18.26 6.88
N LYS A 81 -4.79 18.58 7.47
CA LYS A 81 -5.32 19.97 7.49
C LYS A 81 -5.90 20.30 8.85
N HIS A 82 -5.84 21.56 9.26
CA HIS A 82 -6.60 21.98 10.44
C HIS A 82 -8.09 21.94 10.14
N MET A 83 -8.90 21.64 11.17
CA MET A 83 -10.34 21.85 11.10
C MET A 83 -10.65 23.35 11.01
N ASP A 84 -11.73 23.68 10.30
CA ASP A 84 -12.23 25.06 10.25
C ASP A 84 -12.58 25.55 11.66
N GLY A 85 -12.18 26.79 11.97
CA GLY A 85 -12.44 27.40 13.28
C GLY A 85 -11.46 27.02 14.39
N VAL A 86 -10.45 26.18 14.11
CA VAL A 86 -9.32 25.99 15.04
C VAL A 86 -8.48 27.27 15.05
N THR A 87 -8.69 28.13 16.06
CA THR A 87 -7.89 29.34 16.28
C THR A 87 -6.61 29.01 17.03
N VAL A 88 -5.45 29.32 16.44
CA VAL A 88 -4.10 29.27 17.05
C VAL A 88 -4.03 30.27 18.22
N PRO A 89 -3.44 30.00 19.43
CA PRO A 89 -2.44 28.96 19.75
C PRO A 89 -2.66 28.07 21.02
N PRO A 90 -1.96 26.91 21.09
CA PRO A 90 -1.09 26.37 20.06
C PRO A 90 -1.76 25.19 19.32
N ALA A 91 -2.02 25.39 18.02
CA ALA A 91 -2.51 24.33 17.13
C ALA A 91 -1.31 23.54 16.58
N ALA A 92 -1.47 22.23 16.39
CA ALA A 92 -0.36 21.35 16.03
C ALA A 92 0.19 21.69 14.63
N ARG A 93 1.51 21.88 14.53
CA ARG A 93 2.19 22.18 13.25
C ARG A 93 2.71 20.95 12.54
N PHE A 94 3.01 19.89 13.28
CA PHE A 94 3.57 18.67 12.74
C PHE A 94 2.63 17.50 13.02
N LEU A 95 2.48 16.66 12.01
CA LEU A 95 1.90 15.33 12.13
C LEU A 95 2.97 14.31 11.74
N THR A 96 3.33 13.42 12.65
CA THR A 96 4.34 12.40 12.42
C THR A 96 3.67 11.04 12.29
N ILE A 97 3.75 10.43 11.11
CA ILE A 97 3.41 9.03 10.91
C ILE A 97 4.46 8.20 11.65
N THR A 98 3.98 7.27 12.48
CA THR A 98 4.83 6.42 13.33
C THR A 98 4.99 5.02 12.74
N HIS A 99 3.91 4.50 12.17
CA HIS A 99 3.87 3.19 11.51
C HIS A 99 2.61 3.06 10.64
N TYR A 100 2.59 2.02 9.82
CA TYR A 100 1.39 1.58 9.10
C TYR A 100 1.23 0.07 9.17
N THR A 101 -0.01 -0.40 9.00
CA THR A 101 -0.34 -1.80 8.77
C THR A 101 -0.80 -2.00 7.33
N VAL A 102 -0.58 -3.22 6.81
CA VAL A 102 -1.09 -3.67 5.52
C VAL A 102 -1.88 -4.95 5.73
N GLU A 103 -3.15 -4.92 5.32
CA GLU A 103 -4.09 -6.03 5.38
C GLU A 103 -4.52 -6.41 3.97
N TYR A 104 -4.64 -7.71 3.71
CA TYR A 104 -5.06 -8.24 2.42
C TYR A 104 -6.34 -9.05 2.64
N SER A 105 -7.34 -8.83 1.79
CA SER A 105 -8.52 -9.69 1.73
C SER A 105 -8.85 -9.99 0.28
N ILE A 106 -9.23 -11.24 0.01
CA ILE A 106 -9.57 -11.63 -1.35
C ILE A 106 -10.87 -10.96 -1.79
N VAL A 107 -10.91 -10.47 -3.03
CA VAL A 107 -12.14 -9.91 -3.62
C VAL A 107 -13.18 -11.02 -3.78
N THR A 108 -14.44 -10.71 -3.49
CA THR A 108 -15.55 -11.68 -3.60
C THR A 108 -15.62 -12.25 -5.02
N GLY A 109 -15.63 -13.58 -5.13
CA GLY A 109 -15.66 -14.29 -6.42
C GLY A 109 -14.30 -14.89 -6.82
N TYR A 110 -13.21 -14.50 -6.16
CA TYR A 110 -11.89 -15.10 -6.35
C TYR A 110 -11.53 -16.09 -5.23
N THR A 111 -10.56 -16.96 -5.51
CA THR A 111 -9.96 -17.90 -4.55
C THR A 111 -8.45 -17.73 -4.50
N GLY A 112 -7.87 -17.82 -3.31
CA GLY A 112 -6.43 -17.64 -3.11
C GLY A 112 -6.07 -17.78 -1.63
N PRO A 113 -4.77 -17.91 -1.29
CA PRO A 113 -4.34 -18.05 0.09
C PRO A 113 -4.56 -16.75 0.87
N SER A 114 -4.64 -16.88 2.20
CA SER A 114 -4.64 -15.73 3.10
C SER A 114 -3.22 -15.20 3.28
N PHE A 115 -3.10 -13.88 3.45
CA PHE A 115 -1.85 -13.24 3.84
C PHE A 115 -1.96 -12.74 5.28
N PRO A 116 -0.90 -12.85 6.09
CA PRO A 116 -0.87 -12.22 7.40
C PRO A 116 -0.85 -10.70 7.27
N THR A 117 -1.55 -10.02 8.19
CA THR A 117 -1.38 -8.59 8.40
C THR A 117 0.07 -8.30 8.78
N ARG A 118 0.65 -7.24 8.21
CA ARG A 118 2.01 -6.80 8.53
C ARG A 118 2.02 -5.38 9.04
N THR A 119 2.93 -5.10 9.97
CA THR A 119 3.18 -3.76 10.53
C THR A 119 4.57 -3.31 10.13
N TYR A 120 4.68 -2.06 9.67
CA TYR A 120 5.94 -1.45 9.27
C TYR A 120 6.15 -0.14 10.03
N TYR A 121 7.28 -0.05 10.72
CA TYR A 121 7.70 1.11 11.50
C TYR A 121 8.56 2.03 10.64
N GLU A 122 7.89 2.78 9.78
CA GLU A 122 8.51 3.78 8.91
C GLU A 122 7.88 5.13 9.26
N SER A 123 8.72 6.16 9.42
CA SER A 123 8.25 7.48 9.85
C SER A 123 8.29 8.48 8.71
N LEU A 124 7.26 9.32 8.68
CA LEU A 124 7.15 10.46 7.77
C LEU A 124 6.50 11.62 8.52
N MET A 125 7.09 12.80 8.41
CA MET A 125 6.54 14.03 8.98
C MET A 125 5.81 14.83 7.90
N ILE A 126 4.60 15.28 8.24
CA ILE A 126 3.85 16.26 7.46
C ILE A 126 3.90 17.58 8.24
N GLU A 127 4.54 18.59 7.65
CA GLU A 127 4.44 19.96 8.15
C GLU A 127 3.17 20.61 7.61
N LEU A 128 2.31 21.07 8.51
CA LEU A 128 1.17 21.89 8.15
C LEU A 128 1.69 23.31 7.94
N GLN A 129 1.53 23.84 6.72
CA GLN A 129 1.81 25.26 6.48
C GLN A 129 0.95 26.10 7.41
N THR A 130 1.52 27.20 7.91
CA THR A 130 0.97 28.05 8.95
C THR A 130 -0.54 28.26 8.81
N GLY A 131 -1.32 27.47 9.57
CA GLY A 131 -2.78 27.58 9.71
C GLY A 131 -3.67 26.87 8.71
N LEU A 132 -3.18 26.00 7.80
CA LEU A 132 -4.05 25.47 6.73
C LEU A 132 -3.89 23.97 6.42
N ARG A 133 -2.80 23.57 5.76
CA ARG A 133 -2.66 22.23 5.17
C ARG A 133 -1.20 21.86 4.95
N GLY A 134 -0.90 20.57 5.07
CA GLY A 134 0.33 19.93 4.64
C GLY A 134 0.02 18.67 3.85
N ASN A 135 0.94 18.25 2.98
CA ASN A 135 0.91 16.95 2.36
C ASN A 135 2.33 16.38 2.24
N ALA A 136 2.44 15.06 2.15
CA ALA A 136 3.68 14.36 1.86
C ALA A 136 3.38 13.04 1.16
N THR A 137 4.36 12.52 0.43
CA THR A 137 4.27 11.19 -0.21
C THR A 137 5.22 10.23 0.48
N MET A 138 4.71 9.04 0.81
CA MET A 138 5.44 7.94 1.42
C MET A 138 5.47 6.76 0.46
N SER A 139 6.64 6.16 0.23
CA SER A 139 6.72 4.85 -0.42
C SER A 139 6.53 3.77 0.64
N VAL A 140 5.46 2.98 0.51
CA VAL A 140 5.11 1.88 1.42
C VAL A 140 5.27 0.52 0.75
N LYS A 141 5.33 -0.54 1.55
CA LYS A 141 5.38 -1.92 1.06
C LYS A 141 3.99 -2.41 0.68
N LEU A 142 3.85 -2.98 -0.51
CA LEU A 142 2.62 -3.59 -1.01
C LEU A 142 2.70 -5.10 -1.07
N MET A 143 3.80 -5.66 -1.56
CA MET A 143 4.01 -7.11 -1.55
C MET A 143 5.51 -7.35 -1.51
N PRO A 144 6.12 -7.42 -0.31
CA PRO A 144 7.55 -7.67 -0.18
C PRO A 144 7.88 -9.09 -0.64
N GLU A 145 9.11 -9.28 -1.09
CA GLU A 145 9.55 -10.53 -1.72
C GLU A 145 9.40 -11.75 -0.80
N ASP A 146 9.62 -11.57 0.51
CA ASP A 146 9.45 -12.64 1.50
C ASP A 146 7.98 -13.10 1.61
N LEU A 147 7.03 -12.17 1.49
CA LEU A 147 5.60 -12.51 1.43
C LEU A 147 5.27 -13.25 0.13
N LYS A 148 5.83 -12.82 -1.01
CA LYS A 148 5.65 -13.54 -2.28
C LYS A 148 6.19 -14.97 -2.22
N ARG A 149 7.33 -15.18 -1.56
CA ARG A 149 7.92 -16.52 -1.37
C ARG A 149 7.06 -17.45 -0.52
N THR A 150 6.19 -16.92 0.36
CA THR A 150 5.19 -17.75 1.08
C THR A 150 4.02 -18.18 0.19
N TYR A 151 3.77 -17.49 -0.92
CA TYR A 151 2.63 -17.70 -1.80
C TYR A 151 2.84 -18.88 -2.77
N VAL A 152 4.03 -19.00 -3.37
CA VAL A 152 4.34 -20.03 -4.38
C VAL A 152 4.12 -21.46 -3.84
N PRO A 153 4.57 -21.83 -2.63
CA PRO A 153 4.27 -23.14 -2.07
C PRO A 153 2.78 -23.36 -1.79
N ALA A 154 2.04 -22.30 -1.45
CA ALA A 154 0.59 -22.37 -1.17
C ALA A 154 -0.24 -22.66 -2.42
N LEU A 155 0.28 -22.38 -3.62
CA LEU A 155 -0.30 -22.82 -4.89
C LEU A 155 0.07 -24.26 -5.28
N GLY A 156 0.62 -25.05 -4.36
CA GLY A 156 1.05 -26.41 -4.61
C GLY A 156 2.33 -26.52 -5.44
N GLY A 157 3.15 -25.45 -5.49
CA GLY A 157 4.39 -25.41 -6.28
C GLY A 157 4.16 -25.31 -7.79
N SER A 158 2.92 -25.18 -8.23
CA SER A 158 2.59 -24.96 -9.65
C SER A 158 3.03 -23.55 -10.05
N GLN A 159 4.07 -23.45 -10.88
CA GLN A 159 4.44 -22.19 -11.57
C GLN A 159 3.40 -21.78 -12.62
N THR A 160 2.48 -22.67 -12.97
CA THR A 160 1.36 -22.42 -13.88
C THR A 160 0.11 -21.98 -13.13
N TRP A 161 -0.37 -20.78 -13.44
CA TRP A 161 -1.67 -20.27 -13.02
C TRP A 161 -2.76 -20.83 -13.93
N THR A 162 -3.33 -21.98 -13.56
CA THR A 162 -4.41 -22.62 -14.33
C THR A 162 -5.78 -21.99 -14.08
N TYR A 163 -5.93 -21.28 -12.96
CA TYR A 163 -7.17 -20.60 -12.55
C TYR A 163 -6.86 -19.11 -12.44
N GLY A 164 -7.72 -18.27 -13.01
CA GLY A 164 -7.45 -16.84 -13.29
C GLY A 164 -6.85 -16.03 -12.13
N TYR A 165 -6.25 -14.90 -12.49
CA TYR A 165 -5.51 -14.04 -11.57
C TYR A 165 -6.42 -13.46 -10.47
N PRO A 166 -6.24 -13.83 -9.19
CA PRO A 166 -7.09 -13.38 -8.10
C PRO A 166 -6.81 -11.93 -7.78
N GLU A 167 -7.89 -11.22 -7.48
CA GLU A 167 -7.82 -9.85 -7.00
C GLU A 167 -7.86 -9.82 -5.47
N TYR A 168 -7.05 -8.94 -4.89
CA TYR A 168 -7.00 -8.69 -3.46
C TYR A 168 -7.27 -7.22 -3.18
N ASN A 169 -8.18 -6.99 -2.25
CA ASN A 169 -8.33 -5.74 -1.54
C ASN A 169 -7.12 -5.58 -0.60
N VAL A 170 -6.41 -4.46 -0.74
CA VAL A 170 -5.29 -4.07 0.12
C VAL A 170 -5.70 -2.84 0.91
N VAL A 171 -5.68 -2.97 2.23
CA VAL A 171 -6.01 -1.88 3.16
C VAL A 171 -4.74 -1.49 3.90
N TYR A 172 -4.37 -0.21 3.76
CA TYR A 172 -3.34 0.40 4.59
C TYR A 172 -4.01 1.13 5.74
N THR A 173 -3.52 0.93 6.98
CA THR A 173 -3.90 1.78 8.11
C THR A 173 -2.68 2.52 8.60
N PHE A 174 -2.71 3.85 8.50
CA PHE A 174 -1.63 4.72 8.95
C PHE A 174 -1.91 5.23 10.34
N TYR A 175 -0.91 5.17 11.21
CA TYR A 175 -0.96 5.67 12.57
C TYR A 175 -0.01 6.85 12.70
N ALA A 176 -0.52 7.97 13.17
CA ALA A 176 0.23 9.20 13.30
C ALA A 176 0.01 9.82 14.68
N GLN A 177 0.93 10.71 15.06
CA GLN A 177 0.85 11.47 16.29
C GLN A 177 1.20 12.93 15.99
N ASP A 178 0.45 13.86 16.57
CA ASP A 178 0.78 15.28 16.48
C ASP A 178 1.88 15.68 17.49
N GLU A 179 2.36 16.92 17.40
CA GLU A 179 3.42 17.42 18.29
C GLU A 179 3.03 17.50 19.78
N TYR A 180 1.75 17.32 20.12
CA TYR A 180 1.25 17.29 21.49
C TYR A 180 0.96 15.87 22.01
N GLY A 181 1.24 14.85 21.20
CA GLY A 181 1.02 13.45 21.58
C GLY A 181 -0.40 12.94 21.32
N ASN A 182 -1.24 13.66 20.57
CA ASN A 182 -2.54 13.15 20.19
C ASN A 182 -2.40 12.17 19.02
N ASP A 183 -3.06 11.03 19.12
CA ASP A 183 -3.04 10.01 18.07
C ASP A 183 -4.07 10.31 16.98
N LEU A 184 -3.67 10.08 15.72
CA LEU A 184 -4.50 10.15 14.53
C LEU A 184 -4.35 8.86 13.72
N MET A 185 -5.37 8.53 12.94
CA MET A 185 -5.36 7.38 12.05
C MET A 185 -6.08 7.69 10.75
N THR A 186 -5.62 7.14 9.64
CA THR A 186 -6.33 7.17 8.35
C THR A 186 -6.15 5.85 7.63
N LYS A 187 -7.04 5.53 6.70
CA LYS A 187 -6.95 4.32 5.89
C LYS A 187 -6.79 4.64 4.42
N ALA A 188 -6.04 3.80 3.71
CA ALA A 188 -5.97 3.80 2.25
C ALA A 188 -6.43 2.44 1.71
N PHE A 189 -6.89 2.42 0.46
CA PHE A 189 -7.41 1.23 -0.18
C PHE A 189 -6.89 1.13 -1.62
N ALA A 190 -6.52 -0.08 -2.01
CA ALA A 190 -6.18 -0.46 -3.38
C ALA A 190 -6.74 -1.85 -3.69
N VAL A 191 -6.97 -2.16 -4.96
CA VAL A 191 -7.23 -3.52 -5.43
C VAL A 191 -6.07 -3.91 -6.33
N VAL A 192 -5.42 -5.04 -6.05
CA VAL A 192 -4.30 -5.53 -6.86
C VAL A 192 -4.62 -6.90 -7.40
N THR A 193 -4.14 -7.17 -8.61
CA THR A 193 -4.26 -8.48 -9.24
C THR A 193 -2.97 -9.25 -8.99
N LEU A 194 -3.05 -10.46 -8.46
CA LEU A 194 -1.89 -11.33 -8.24
C LEU A 194 -1.80 -12.34 -9.38
N GLY A 195 -0.60 -12.55 -9.93
CA GLY A 195 -0.45 -13.43 -11.09
C GLY A 195 0.97 -13.77 -11.46
N ASN A 196 1.13 -14.39 -12.61
CA ASN A 196 2.41 -14.47 -13.32
C ASN A 196 2.33 -13.42 -14.45
N PHE A 197 2.93 -12.26 -14.22
CA PHE A 197 2.85 -11.11 -15.13
C PHE A 197 4.17 -10.79 -15.81
N ASN A 198 5.30 -11.22 -15.23
CA ASN A 198 6.62 -10.86 -15.73
C ASN A 198 7.39 -12.05 -16.32
N ALA A 199 6.66 -13.03 -16.88
CA ALA A 199 7.19 -14.20 -17.56
C ALA A 199 8.14 -13.82 -18.71
N CYS A 200 9.38 -13.50 -18.35
CA CYS A 200 10.54 -13.39 -19.24
C CYS A 200 10.47 -12.33 -20.35
N SER A 201 9.53 -11.38 -20.28
CA SER A 201 9.29 -10.36 -21.32
C SER A 201 10.40 -9.30 -21.49
N GLY A 202 11.48 -9.36 -20.71
CA GLY A 202 12.65 -8.47 -20.79
C GLY A 202 13.93 -9.13 -21.29
N GLN A 203 13.97 -10.45 -21.43
CA GLN A 203 15.14 -11.19 -21.91
C GLN A 203 15.08 -11.24 -23.45
N GLY A 204 15.42 -10.12 -24.09
CA GLY A 204 15.54 -10.03 -25.54
C GLY A 204 16.57 -11.06 -26.02
N GLY A 205 16.08 -12.21 -26.51
CA GLY A 205 16.91 -13.21 -27.16
C GLY A 205 17.65 -12.58 -28.33
N THR A 206 18.94 -12.30 -28.16
CA THR A 206 19.86 -12.36 -29.29
C THR A 206 20.08 -13.83 -29.56
N GLY A 207 19.24 -14.38 -30.44
CA GLY A 207 19.45 -15.71 -30.97
C GLY A 207 20.86 -15.86 -31.51
N THR A 208 21.48 -16.99 -31.19
CA THR A 208 22.60 -17.58 -31.93
C THR A 208 22.18 -18.94 -32.42
#